data_AF-A0A934ECC8-F1
#
_entry.id   AF-A0A934ECC8-F1
#
_cell.length_a   1.000
_cell.length_b   1.000
_cell.length_c   1.000
_cell.angle_alpha   90.00
_cell.angle_beta   90.00
_cell.angle_gamma   90.00
#
_symmetry.space_group_name_H-M   'P 1'
#
loop_
_entity.id
_entity.type
_entity.pdbx_description
1 polymer ?
#
loop_
_entity_poly.entity_id
_entity_poly.type
_entity_poly.pdbx_seq_one_letter_code
_entity_poly.pdbx_strand_id
1 'polypeptide(L)'
;MGLIDGDDGLPADEVGAWAKEKHTYLKRYLDISRGTRKKYIGERKGGAVYFDLFCGAGRSRIRGTNEWIDGGVVGAWKTSLEGGAPFTGIYISDIDEIKLNAC
;
A
#
# COMPACT_ATOMS: atom_id res chain seq x y z
N MET A 1 9.06 9.39 -14.26
CA MET A 1 8.56 8.15 -14.90
C MET A 1 7.06 8.34 -15.03
N GLY A 2 6.51 8.24 -16.24
CA GLY A 2 5.16 8.71 -16.55
C GLY A 2 4.06 7.88 -15.89
N LEU A 3 3.00 8.56 -15.48
CA LEU A 3 1.73 7.95 -15.10
C LEU A 3 1.08 7.30 -16.32
N ILE A 4 0.35 6.20 -16.08
CA ILE A 4 -0.51 5.53 -17.06
C ILE A 4 -1.94 5.48 -16.52
N ASP A 5 -2.92 5.23 -17.39
CA ASP A 5 -4.29 4.99 -16.95
C ASP A 5 -4.40 3.61 -16.30
N GLY A 6 -4.81 3.58 -15.03
CA GLY A 6 -5.00 2.37 -14.23
C GLY A 6 -6.20 1.54 -14.69
N ASP A 7 -6.17 0.24 -14.36
CA ASP A 7 -7.30 -0.67 -14.56
C ASP A 7 -8.50 -0.38 -13.62
N ASP A 8 -8.32 0.54 -12.69
CA ASP A 8 -9.31 1.08 -11.76
C ASP A 8 -9.83 2.48 -12.17
N GLY A 9 -9.35 3.02 -13.30
CA GLY A 9 -9.72 4.35 -13.79
C GLY A 9 -9.01 5.51 -13.07
N LEU A 10 -8.03 5.23 -12.21
CA LEU A 10 -7.16 6.21 -11.58
C LEU A 10 -5.77 6.22 -12.23
N PRO A 11 -4.97 7.29 -12.10
CA PRO A 11 -3.57 7.27 -12.49
C PRO A 11 -2.80 6.16 -11.78
N ALA A 12 -1.96 5.44 -12.52
CA ALA A 12 -1.15 4.35 -12.03
C ALA A 12 0.33 4.52 -12.39
N ASP A 13 1.20 3.91 -11.59
CA ASP A 13 2.64 3.88 -11.86
C ASP A 13 3.02 2.74 -12.82
N GLU A 14 4.00 2.97 -13.70
CA GLU A 14 4.66 1.89 -14.44
C GLU A 14 5.99 1.50 -13.77
N VAL A 15 6.02 0.32 -13.15
CA VAL A 15 7.11 -0.13 -12.27
C VAL A 15 7.85 -1.34 -12.82
N GLY A 16 9.07 -1.58 -12.34
CA GLY A 16 9.82 -2.79 -12.68
C GLY A 16 9.28 -4.03 -11.94
N ALA A 17 9.58 -5.22 -12.46
CA ALA A 17 9.18 -6.49 -11.83
C ALA A 17 9.64 -6.65 -10.37
N TRP A 18 10.72 -5.97 -9.97
CA TRP A 18 11.23 -5.91 -8.59
C TRP A 18 10.17 -5.41 -7.58
N ALA A 19 9.17 -4.64 -8.04
CA ALA A 19 8.09 -4.15 -7.17
C ALA A 19 7.29 -5.29 -6.53
N LYS A 20 7.14 -6.43 -7.23
CA LYS A 20 6.44 -7.61 -6.71
C LYS A 20 7.16 -8.19 -5.49
N GLU A 21 8.48 -8.29 -5.56
CA GLU A 21 9.30 -8.78 -4.46
C GLU A 21 9.29 -7.80 -3.29
N LYS A 22 9.46 -6.49 -3.56
CA LYS A 22 9.32 -5.43 -2.55
C LYS A 22 7.98 -5.53 -1.81
N HIS A 23 6.86 -5.62 -2.52
CA HIS A 23 5.54 -5.74 -1.92
C HIS A 23 5.36 -7.06 -1.15
N THR A 24 5.98 -8.14 -1.62
CA THR A 24 5.99 -9.42 -0.88
C THR A 24 6.65 -9.28 0.49
N TYR A 25 7.81 -8.63 0.57
CA TYR A 25 8.48 -8.39 1.86
C TYR A 25 7.66 -7.48 2.78
N LEU A 26 7.09 -6.40 2.25
CA LEU A 26 6.19 -5.52 3.01
C LEU A 26 5.02 -6.31 3.61
N LYS A 27 4.29 -7.06 2.78
CA LYS A 27 3.13 -7.85 3.21
C LYS A 27 3.51 -8.89 4.26
N ARG A 28 4.63 -9.61 4.07
CA ARG A 28 5.13 -10.57 5.07
C ARG A 28 5.44 -9.90 6.40
N TYR A 29 6.11 -8.75 6.39
CA TYR A 29 6.42 -8.02 7.62
C TYR A 29 5.15 -7.58 8.36
N LEU A 30 4.17 -7.04 7.63
CA LEU A 30 2.89 -6.62 8.19
C LEU A 30 2.09 -7.80 8.76
N ASP A 31 2.19 -8.96 8.13
CA ASP A 31 1.53 -10.17 8.55
C ASP A 31 2.16 -10.76 9.82
N ILE A 32 3.48 -10.94 9.86
CA ILE A 32 4.16 -11.50 11.04
C ILE A 32 4.03 -10.59 12.27
N SER A 33 3.95 -9.26 12.07
CA SER A 33 3.81 -8.29 13.15
C SER A 33 2.37 -8.10 13.63
N ARG A 34 1.38 -8.74 12.99
CA ARG A 34 -0.05 -8.54 13.28
C ARG A 34 -0.43 -8.82 14.73
N GLY A 35 0.18 -9.82 15.36
CA GLY A 35 -0.14 -10.20 16.75
C GLY A 35 0.20 -9.09 17.75
N THR A 36 1.32 -8.41 17.54
CA THR A 36 1.70 -7.23 18.33
C THR A 36 0.75 -6.07 18.03
N ARG A 37 0.48 -5.80 16.74
CA ARG A 37 -0.42 -4.73 16.30
C ARG A 37 -1.81 -4.83 16.94
N LYS A 38 -2.40 -6.04 17.03
CA LYS A 38 -3.71 -6.28 17.67
C LYS A 38 -3.81 -5.75 19.10
N LYS A 39 -2.72 -5.72 19.86
CA LYS A 39 -2.72 -5.25 21.26
C LYS A 39 -3.08 -3.75 21.39
N TYR A 40 -2.95 -3.00 20.31
CA TYR A 40 -3.17 -1.56 20.25
C TYR A 40 -4.48 -1.17 19.55
N ILE A 41 -5.28 -2.14 19.09
CA ILE A 41 -6.56 -1.90 18.39
C ILE A 41 -7.72 -2.15 19.37
N GLY A 42 -8.70 -1.25 19.39
CA GLY A 42 -9.92 -1.36 20.20
C GLY A 42 -10.15 -0.18 21.14
N GLU A 43 -11.24 -0.23 21.88
CA GLU A 43 -11.61 0.84 22.81
C GLU A 43 -10.51 1.10 23.84
N ARG A 44 -10.21 2.39 24.08
CA ARG A 44 -9.22 2.86 25.05
C ARG A 44 -7.79 2.35 24.79
N LYS A 45 -7.47 2.01 23.53
CA LYS A 45 -6.10 1.72 23.07
C LYS A 45 -5.52 2.88 22.26
N GLY A 46 -4.20 2.90 22.11
CA GLY A 46 -3.48 3.96 21.39
C GLY A 46 -3.61 3.92 19.86
N GLY A 47 -4.17 2.86 19.29
CA GLY A 47 -4.28 2.66 17.85
C GLY A 47 -3.01 2.07 17.22
N ALA A 48 -3.13 1.71 15.94
CA ALA A 48 -2.06 1.18 15.12
C ALA A 48 -2.10 1.86 13.75
N VAL A 49 -1.13 2.75 13.50
CA VAL A 49 -1.12 3.60 12.32
C VAL A 49 -0.05 3.15 11.33
N TYR A 50 -0.36 3.22 10.04
CA TYR A 50 0.60 3.06 8.94
C TYR A 50 0.91 4.43 8.32
N PHE A 51 2.20 4.71 8.13
CA PHE A 51 2.70 5.91 7.46
C PHE A 51 3.49 5.50 6.21
N ASP A 52 3.20 6.14 5.08
CA ASP A 52 4.00 6.01 3.87
C ASP A 52 4.31 7.41 3.30
N LEU A 53 5.57 7.79 3.28
CA LEU A 53 5.99 9.14 2.91
C LEU A 53 6.23 9.30 1.40
N PHE A 54 6.19 8.19 0.65
CA PHE A 54 6.45 8.13 -0.78
C PHE A 54 5.49 7.12 -1.42
N CYS A 55 4.19 7.36 -1.25
CA CYS A 55 3.17 6.36 -1.53
C CYS A 55 3.09 5.96 -3.00
N GLY A 56 3.50 6.83 -3.92
CA GLY A 56 3.20 6.68 -5.34
C GLY A 56 1.70 6.59 -5.59
N ALA A 57 1.31 6.08 -6.75
CA ALA A 57 -0.08 5.75 -7.02
C ALA A 57 -0.53 4.49 -6.28
N GLY A 58 -1.84 4.38 -5.99
CA GLY A 58 -2.43 3.21 -5.34
C GLY A 58 -2.41 1.94 -6.21
N ARG A 59 -2.16 2.10 -7.50
CA ARG A 59 -2.12 1.05 -8.51
C ARG A 59 -0.87 1.14 -9.37
N SER A 60 -0.39 0.01 -9.87
CA SER A 60 0.78 -0.03 -10.76
C SER A 60 0.69 -1.15 -11.79
N ARG A 61 1.29 -0.94 -12.96
CA ARG A 61 1.51 -1.98 -13.98
C ARG A 61 2.98 -2.38 -14.04
N ILE A 62 3.25 -3.67 -14.21
CA ILE A 62 4.62 -4.14 -14.45
C ILE A 62 5.04 -3.77 -15.88
N ARG A 63 6.15 -3.05 -16.00
CA ARG A 63 6.69 -2.58 -17.29
C ARG A 63 6.92 -3.74 -18.25
N GLY A 64 6.46 -3.58 -19.48
CA GLY A 64 6.59 -4.59 -20.53
C GLY A 64 5.61 -5.77 -20.40
N THR A 65 4.65 -5.70 -19.47
CA THR A 65 3.57 -6.68 -19.33
C THR A 65 2.22 -5.97 -19.16
N ASN A 66 1.13 -6.75 -19.19
CA ASN A 66 -0.22 -6.30 -18.84
C ASN A 66 -0.61 -6.68 -17.39
N GLU A 67 0.37 -7.03 -16.56
CA GLU A 67 0.13 -7.42 -15.17
C GLU A 67 -0.04 -6.18 -14.29
N TRP A 68 -1.19 -6.08 -13.63
CA TRP A 68 -1.51 -5.04 -12.67
C TRP A 68 -1.30 -5.51 -11.22
N ILE A 69 -0.75 -4.64 -10.39
CA ILE A 69 -0.51 -4.87 -8.98
C ILE A 69 -0.98 -3.67 -8.15
N ASP A 70 -1.31 -3.92 -6.89
CA ASP A 70 -1.53 -2.84 -5.93
C ASP A 70 -0.21 -2.12 -5.64
N GLY A 71 -0.30 -0.81 -5.42
CA GLY A 71 0.74 0.00 -4.80
C GLY A 71 1.01 -0.42 -3.36
N GLY A 72 2.11 0.09 -2.79
CA GLY A 72 2.59 -0.32 -1.46
C GLY A 72 1.54 -0.08 -0.36
N VAL A 73 0.93 1.09 -0.35
CA VAL A 73 -0.10 1.50 0.64
C VAL A 73 -1.34 0.62 0.54
N VAL A 74 -1.90 0.46 -0.66
CA VAL A 74 -3.09 -0.38 -0.88
C VAL A 74 -2.80 -1.84 -0.50
N GLY A 75 -1.60 -2.33 -0.85
CA GLY A 75 -1.13 -3.64 -0.43
C GLY A 75 -1.04 -3.78 1.10
N ALA A 76 -0.53 -2.75 1.79
CA ALA A 76 -0.44 -2.72 3.24
C ALA A 76 -1.83 -2.73 3.91
N TRP A 77 -2.76 -1.92 3.41
CA TRP A 77 -4.13 -1.85 3.91
C TRP A 77 -4.84 -3.20 3.79
N LYS A 78 -4.85 -3.80 2.58
CA LYS A 78 -5.48 -5.10 2.33
C LYS A 78 -4.90 -6.19 3.24
N THR A 79 -3.57 -6.27 3.35
CA THR A 79 -2.92 -7.25 4.26
C THR A 79 -3.27 -7.00 5.73
N SER A 80 -3.44 -5.74 6.15
CA SER A 80 -3.88 -5.44 7.53
C SER A 80 -5.30 -5.96 7.82
N LEU A 81 -6.21 -5.84 6.84
CA LEU A 81 -7.58 -6.35 6.91
C LEU A 81 -7.60 -7.88 6.92
N GLU A 82 -6.91 -8.52 5.97
CA GLU A 82 -6.80 -9.98 5.85
C GLU A 82 -6.22 -10.62 7.12
N GLY A 83 -5.22 -9.97 7.75
CA GLY A 83 -4.63 -10.43 9.01
C GLY A 83 -5.51 -10.24 10.26
N GLY A 84 -6.71 -9.65 10.11
CA GLY A 84 -7.64 -9.35 11.19
C GLY A 84 -7.09 -8.33 12.21
N ALA A 85 -6.14 -7.51 11.78
CA ALA A 85 -5.48 -6.48 12.59
C ALA A 85 -5.38 -5.18 11.77
N PRO A 86 -6.53 -4.58 11.41
CA PRO A 86 -6.56 -3.42 10.54
C PRO A 86 -5.82 -2.25 11.17
N PHE A 87 -5.16 -1.43 10.35
CA PHE A 87 -4.67 -0.15 10.82
C PHE A 87 -5.86 0.72 11.28
N THR A 88 -5.67 1.47 12.37
CA THR A 88 -6.64 2.46 12.85
C THR A 88 -6.50 3.80 12.14
N GLY A 89 -5.46 3.96 11.32
CA GLY A 89 -5.23 5.12 10.47
C GLY A 89 -4.16 4.82 9.44
N ILE A 90 -4.31 5.42 8.27
CA ILE A 90 -3.32 5.41 7.19
C ILE A 90 -3.05 6.87 6.86
N TYR A 91 -1.77 7.25 6.87
CA TYR A 91 -1.33 8.58 6.48
C TYR A 91 -0.30 8.43 5.38
N ILE A 92 -0.56 9.09 4.27
CA ILE A 92 0.26 9.01 3.07
C ILE A 92 0.74 10.39 2.66
N SER A 93 1.86 10.41 1.96
CA SER A 93 2.42 11.59 1.31
C SER A 93 3.09 11.15 0.01
N ASP A 94 3.06 12.05 -0.96
CA ASP A 94 3.92 12.03 -2.13
C ASP A 94 4.19 13.48 -2.54
N ILE A 95 5.32 13.71 -3.22
CA ILE A 95 5.62 15.03 -3.79
C ILE A 95 4.79 15.28 -5.05
N ASP A 96 4.39 14.21 -5.75
CA ASP A 96 3.52 14.25 -6.91
C ASP A 96 2.06 14.18 -6.45
N GLU A 97 1.36 15.32 -6.54
CA GLU A 97 -0.02 15.46 -6.10
C GLU A 97 -0.98 14.55 -6.88
N ILE A 98 -0.67 14.22 -8.15
CA ILE A 98 -1.52 13.31 -8.94
C ILE A 98 -1.42 11.90 -8.39
N LYS A 99 -0.21 11.47 -8.03
CA LYS A 99 0.01 10.15 -7.40
C LYS A 99 -0.62 10.08 -6.02
N LEU A 100 -0.43 11.11 -5.21
CA LEU A 100 -1.01 11.21 -3.88
C LEU A 100 -2.54 11.08 -3.92
N ASN A 101 -3.19 11.78 -4.84
CA ASN A 101 -4.65 11.72 -4.99
C ASN A 101 -5.16 10.40 -5.61
N ALA A 102 -4.29 9.64 -6.28
CA ALA A 102 -4.59 8.35 -6.88
C ALA A 102 -4.27 7.15 -5.96
N CYS A 103 -3.78 7.40 -4.74
CA CYS A 103 -3.43 6.39 -3.75
C CYS A 103 -4.55 6.17 -2.73
#